data_AF-A8AHS5-F1
#
_entry.id   AF-A8AHS5-F1
#
_cell.length_a   1.000
_cell.length_b   1.000
_cell.length_c   1.000
_cell.angle_alpha   90.00
_cell.angle_beta   90.00
_cell.angle_gamma   90.00
#
_symmetry.space_group_name_H-M   'P 1'
#
loop_
_entity.id
_entity.type
_entity.pdbx_description
1 polymer ?
#
loop_
_entity_poly.entity_id
_entity_poly.type
_entity_poly.pdbx_seq_one_letter_code
_entity_poly.pdbx_strand_id
1 'polypeptide(L)' 'MINQQQVREAQRLAWFAVRHRNIQVWEEAKRIYALAIGRTLH' A
#
# COMPACT_ATOMS: atom_id res chain seq x y z
N MET A 1 -8.88 -11.17 -8.60
CA MET A 1 -8.88 -10.06 -9.57
C MET A 1 -8.05 -8.94 -8.97
N ILE A 2 -6.98 -8.47 -9.63
CA ILE A 2 -6.09 -7.44 -9.09
C ILE A 2 -6.70 -6.06 -9.32
N ASN A 3 -6.84 -5.25 -8.27
CA ASN A 3 -7.31 -3.88 -8.38
C ASN A 3 -6.14 -2.93 -8.71
N GLN A 4 -5.96 -2.64 -10.01
CA GLN A 4 -4.89 -1.77 -10.51
C GLN A 4 -4.93 -0.33 -9.98
N GLN A 5 -6.10 0.16 -9.53
CA GLN A 5 -6.21 1.49 -8.92
C GLN A 5 -5.60 1.48 -7.51
N GLN A 6 -5.94 0.48 -6.70
CA GLN A 6 -5.40 0.33 -5.34
C GLN A 6 -3.90 0.02 -5.36
N VAL A 7 -3.41 -0.73 -6.36
CA VAL A 7 -1.95 -0.93 -6.55
C VAL A 7 -1.22 0.39 -6.75
N ARG A 8 -1.74 1.26 -7.63
CA ARG A 8 -1.14 2.58 -7.88
C ARG A 8 -1.18 3.49 -6.65
N GLU A 9 -2.26 3.41 -5.88
CA GLU A 9 -2.40 4.15 -4.63
C GLU A 9 -1.40 3.69 -3.57
N ALA A 10 -1.29 2.38 -3.34
CA ALA A 10 -0.32 1.81 -2.43
C ALA A 10 1.12 2.18 -2.80
N GLN A 11 1.46 2.19 -4.09
CA GLN A 11 2.78 2.61 -4.57
C GLN A 11 3.07 4.09 -4.27
N ARG A 12 2.09 4.98 -4.45
CA ARG A 12 2.24 6.41 -4.10
C ARG A 12 2.46 6.60 -2.60
N LEU A 13 1.69 5.91 -1.77
CA LEU A 13 1.83 5.98 -0.31
C LEU A 13 3.17 5.40 0.15
N ALA A 14 3.62 4.28 -0.43
CA ALA A 14 4.92 3.69 -0.14
C ALA A 14 6.07 4.65 -0.48
N TRP A 15 6.02 5.31 -1.65
CA TRP A 15 7.02 6.31 -2.03
C TRP A 15 7.05 7.49 -1.06
N PHE A 16 5.87 8.01 -0.68
CA PHE A 16 5.77 9.09 0.31
C PHE A 16 6.34 8.66 1.67
N ALA A 17 5.97 7.47 2.14
CA ALA A 17 6.42 6.92 3.40
C ALA A 17 7.94 6.80 3.46
N VAL A 18 8.58 6.29 2.40
CA VAL A 18 10.05 6.19 2.31
C VAL A 18 10.69 7.57 2.31
N ARG A 19 10.18 8.50 1.49
CA ARG A 19 10.72 9.86 1.38
C ARG A 19 10.69 10.62 2.70
N HIS A 20 9.64 10.43 3.50
CA HIS A 20 9.43 11.14 4.76
C HIS A 20 9.72 10.30 6.01
N ARG A 21 10.25 9.08 5.87
CA ARG A 21 10.46 8.11 6.96
C ARG A 21 9.22 7.90 7.83
N ASN A 22 8.04 7.93 7.21
CA ASN A 22 6.76 7.82 7.91
C ASN A 22 6.30 6.35 7.96
N ILE A 23 6.52 5.71 9.12
CA ILE A 23 6.19 4.30 9.36
C ILE A 23 4.68 4.05 9.30
N GLN A 24 3.85 4.99 9.76
CA GLN A 24 2.39 4.80 9.74
C GLN A 24 1.87 4.69 8.30
N VAL A 25 2.34 5.58 7.43
CA VAL A 25 1.96 5.55 6.00
C VAL A 25 2.54 4.33 5.30
N TRP A 26 3.69 3.81 5.73
CA TRP A 26 4.23 2.55 5.24
C TRP A 26 3.34 1.35 5.58
N GLU A 27 2.82 1.27 6.81
CA GLU A 27 1.87 0.23 7.20
C GLU A 27 0.56 0.31 6.42
N GLU A 28 0.06 1.52 6.17
CA GLU A 28 -1.13 1.74 5.37
C GLU A 28 -0.94 1.33 3.91
N ALA A 29 0.18 1.70 3.29
CA ALA A 29 0.54 1.28 1.94
C ALA A 29 0.56 -0.25 1.80
N LYS A 30 1.13 -0.96 2.79
CA LYS A 30 1.13 -2.43 2.82
C LYS A 30 -0.28 -3.02 2.89
N ARG A 31 -1.16 -2.45 3.73
CA ARG A 31 -2.56 -2.91 3.84
C ARG A 31 -3.31 -2.73 2.52
N ILE A 32 -3.19 -1.55 1.89
CA ILE A 32 -3.84 -1.27 0.61
C ILE A 32 -3.31 -2.19 -0.48
N TYR A 33 -1.99 -2.44 -0.50
CA TYR A 33 -1.40 -3.37 -1.46
C TYR A 33 -1.92 -4.81 -1.28
N ALA A 34 -2.04 -5.27 -0.03
CA ALA A 34 -2.58 -6.59 0.28
C ALA A 34 -4.05 -6.74 -0.16
N LEU A 35 -4.87 -5.73 0.11
CA LEU A 35 -6.25 -5.65 -0.38
C LEU A 35 -6.31 -5.68 -1.92
N ALA A 36 -5.43 -4.91 -2.58
CA ALA A 36 -5.40 -4.79 -4.04
C ALA A 36 -5.10 -6.12 -4.76
N ILE A 37 -4.29 -6.99 -4.14
CA ILE A 37 -3.95 -8.31 -4.67
C ILE A 37 -4.87 -9.43 -4.15
N GLY A 38 -5.85 -9.10 -3.30
CA GLY A 38 -6.77 -10.07 -2.72
C GLY A 38 -6.13 -10.97 -1.65
N ARG A 39 -5.04 -10.53 -1.02
CA ARG A 39 -4.48 -11.20 0.16
C ARG A 39 -5.10 -10.61 1.41
N THR A 40 -5.91 -11.39 2.12
CA THR A 40 -6.24 -11.13 3.52
C THR A 40 -4.96 -11.33 4.35
N LEU A 41 -4.40 -10.24 4.87
CA LEU A 41 -3.38 -10.30 5.92
C LEU A 41 -4.05 -10.88 7.17
N HIS A 42 -3.84 -12.17 7.42
CA HIS A 42 -4.14 -12.81 8.70
C HIS A 42 -3.01 -12.55 9.68
#